data_AF-A0A2D5EM06-F1
#
_entry.id   AF-A0A2D5EM06-F1
#
_cell.length_a   1.000
_cell.length_b   1.000
_cell.length_c   1.000
_cell.angle_alpha   90.00
_cell.angle_beta   90.00
_cell.angle_gamma   90.00
#
_symmetry.space_group_name_H-M   'P 1'
#
loop_
_entity.id
_entity.type
_entity.pdbx_description
1 polymer ?
#
loop_
_entity_poly.entity_id
_entity_poly.type
_entity_poly.pdbx_seq_one_letter_code
_entity_poly.pdbx_strand_id
1 'polypeptide(L)'
;MGEGMSTARTEASAFALLRDAAGTPAEMAAKARRLAEALAAYVDARKLDGRLERLRDLGYVDTPPTRLQLIVGSVDMLRFWIVPAAEDYYASKGIDFTFHQILRFLDEPASLVDPTGFLSTVDNVVGHLMQVVHANPAYDLQLLEAHEGGLEELERQLEAMLAGTHPRARSIGAIVEEPDYHARLLAYVRAYRGSRETAPPLRDNVTSERFAPIERTFGTLPAAMRYFGRLPSSPLGAIRHLRRVKAFPMHLAEPA
;
A
#
# COMPACT_ATOMS: atom_id res chain seq x y z
N MET A 1 -4.01 4.46 30.64
CA MET A 1 -3.96 2.99 30.44
C MET A 1 -5.24 2.63 29.70
N GLY A 2 -5.20 2.65 28.37
CA GLY A 2 -6.36 2.23 27.57
C GLY A 2 -6.44 0.71 27.61
N GLU A 3 -7.62 0.17 27.91
CA GLU A 3 -7.91 -1.25 27.74
C GLU A 3 -7.51 -1.64 26.32
N GLY A 4 -6.57 -2.58 26.20
CA GLY A 4 -6.12 -3.08 24.91
C GLY A 4 -7.28 -3.83 24.26
N MET A 5 -8.04 -3.14 23.42
CA MET A 5 -9.05 -3.76 22.58
C MET A 5 -8.35 -4.83 21.75
N SER A 6 -8.75 -6.08 21.96
CA SER A 6 -8.16 -7.22 21.28
C SER A 6 -8.76 -7.39 19.89
N THR A 7 -7.96 -7.89 18.96
CA THR A 7 -8.40 -8.24 17.61
C THR A 7 -8.36 -9.76 17.44
N ALA A 8 -9.15 -10.27 16.49
CA ALA A 8 -9.04 -11.69 16.09
C ALA A 8 -7.59 -12.04 15.72
N ARG A 9 -6.88 -11.11 15.09
CA ARG A 9 -5.46 -11.25 14.74
C ARG A 9 -4.55 -11.57 15.93
N THR A 10 -4.85 -11.04 17.12
CA THR A 10 -4.07 -11.22 18.35
C THR A 10 -4.54 -12.37 19.24
N GLU A 11 -5.80 -12.79 19.12
CA GLU A 11 -6.39 -13.79 20.04
C GLU A 11 -6.63 -15.16 19.39
N ALA A 12 -6.92 -15.18 18.08
CA ALA A 12 -7.31 -16.41 17.40
C ALA A 12 -6.10 -17.32 17.14
N SER A 13 -6.37 -18.62 17.06
CA SER A 13 -5.33 -19.59 16.67
C SER A 13 -4.90 -19.38 15.22
N ALA A 14 -3.65 -19.74 14.91
CA ALA A 14 -3.12 -19.64 13.53
C ALA A 14 -4.02 -20.37 12.51
N PHE A 15 -4.60 -21.50 12.87
CA PHE A 15 -5.52 -22.24 12.00
C PHE A 15 -6.82 -21.47 11.72
N ALA A 16 -7.40 -20.83 12.74
CA ALA A 16 -8.58 -20.00 12.57
C ALA A 16 -8.28 -18.80 11.65
N LEU A 17 -7.14 -18.14 11.84
CA LEU A 17 -6.70 -17.03 11.00
C LEU A 17 -6.50 -17.45 9.54
N LEU A 18 -5.84 -18.59 9.29
CA LEU A 18 -5.65 -19.13 7.94
C LEU A 18 -6.99 -19.44 7.26
N ARG A 19 -7.92 -20.08 7.97
CA ARG A 19 -9.26 -20.38 7.46
C ARG A 19 -10.03 -19.10 7.14
N ASP A 20 -10.02 -18.14 8.04
CA ASP A 20 -10.79 -16.90 7.92
C ASP A 20 -10.22 -16.00 6.82
N ALA A 21 -8.89 -15.93 6.68
CA ALA A 21 -8.21 -15.25 5.58
C ALA A 21 -8.47 -15.92 4.23
N ALA A 22 -8.39 -17.25 4.13
CA ALA A 22 -8.65 -17.98 2.89
C ALA A 22 -10.13 -17.85 2.44
N GLY A 23 -11.06 -17.97 3.38
CA GLY A 23 -12.49 -17.95 3.11
C GLY A 23 -13.03 -19.26 2.51
N THR A 24 -14.22 -19.18 1.95
CA THR A 24 -14.95 -20.27 1.29
C THR A 24 -14.44 -20.51 -0.14
N PRO A 25 -14.75 -21.67 -0.75
CA PRO A 25 -14.39 -21.94 -2.14
C PRO A 25 -14.88 -20.88 -3.15
N ALA A 26 -16.06 -20.30 -2.92
CA ALA A 26 -16.59 -19.22 -3.75
C ALA A 26 -15.78 -17.93 -3.62
N GLU A 27 -15.36 -17.59 -2.40
CA GLU A 27 -14.47 -16.44 -2.14
C GLU A 27 -13.09 -16.67 -2.78
N MET A 28 -12.53 -17.88 -2.69
CA MET A 28 -11.26 -18.23 -3.34
C MET A 28 -11.34 -18.10 -4.86
N ALA A 29 -12.44 -18.55 -5.49
CA ALA A 29 -12.66 -18.38 -6.92
C ALA A 29 -12.75 -16.90 -7.31
N ALA A 30 -13.36 -16.05 -6.48
CA ALA A 30 -13.41 -14.62 -6.70
C ALA A 30 -12.03 -13.95 -6.60
N LYS A 31 -11.21 -14.34 -5.62
CA LYS A 31 -9.81 -13.88 -5.47
C LYS A 31 -8.96 -14.28 -6.67
N ALA A 32 -9.09 -15.52 -7.14
CA ALA A 32 -8.37 -16.00 -8.32
C ALA A 32 -8.71 -15.20 -9.59
N ARG A 33 -9.99 -14.84 -9.76
CA ARG A 33 -10.44 -13.97 -10.85
C ARG A 33 -9.82 -12.58 -10.78
N ARG A 34 -9.87 -11.92 -9.60
CA ARG A 34 -9.24 -10.61 -9.39
C ARG A 34 -7.73 -10.64 -9.63
N LEU A 35 -7.06 -11.72 -9.22
CA LEU A 35 -5.64 -11.92 -9.52
C LEU A 35 -5.39 -12.01 -11.04
N ALA A 36 -6.20 -12.79 -11.77
CA ALA A 36 -6.07 -12.89 -13.22
C ALA A 36 -6.31 -11.54 -13.91
N GLU A 37 -7.31 -10.77 -13.46
CA GLU A 37 -7.59 -9.41 -13.96
C GLU A 37 -6.42 -8.45 -13.68
N ALA A 38 -5.84 -8.50 -12.48
CA ALA A 38 -4.66 -7.71 -12.11
C ALA A 38 -3.45 -8.05 -12.98
N LEU A 39 -3.17 -9.34 -13.18
CA LEU A 39 -2.09 -9.80 -14.05
C LEU A 39 -2.33 -9.44 -15.53
N ALA A 40 -3.59 -9.43 -15.99
CA ALA A 40 -3.92 -8.97 -17.33
C ALA A 40 -3.76 -7.44 -17.49
N ALA A 41 -3.93 -6.65 -16.42
CA ALA A 41 -3.68 -5.20 -16.47
C ALA A 41 -2.19 -4.89 -16.66
N TYR A 42 -1.29 -5.77 -16.21
CA TYR A 42 0.17 -5.61 -16.36
C TYR A 42 0.67 -5.54 -17.80
N VAL A 43 -0.07 -6.14 -18.74
CA VAL A 43 0.31 -6.13 -20.16
C VAL A 43 -0.27 -4.93 -20.93
N ASP A 44 -1.13 -4.13 -20.30
CA ASP A 44 -1.79 -2.99 -20.94
C ASP A 44 -1.05 -1.67 -20.68
N ALA A 45 -0.01 -1.44 -21.48
CA ALA A 45 0.80 -0.23 -21.44
C ALA A 45 -0.02 1.08 -21.50
N ARG A 46 -1.18 1.09 -22.17
CA ARG A 46 -2.03 2.29 -22.30
C ARG A 46 -2.70 2.68 -20.99
N LYS A 47 -3.02 1.71 -20.13
CA LYS A 47 -3.59 1.99 -18.80
C LYS A 47 -2.60 2.72 -17.92
N LEU A 48 -1.31 2.32 -17.96
CA LEU A 48 -0.26 3.02 -17.24
C LEU A 48 -0.09 4.46 -17.74
N ASP A 49 -0.02 4.62 -19.07
CA ASP A 49 0.20 5.93 -19.67
C ASP A 49 -0.96 6.89 -19.31
N GLY A 50 -2.23 6.44 -19.45
CA GLY A 50 -3.40 7.22 -19.05
C GLY A 50 -3.48 7.51 -17.55
N ARG A 51 -2.99 6.59 -16.69
CA ARG A 51 -2.88 6.81 -15.24
C ARG A 51 -1.90 7.94 -14.92
N LEU A 52 -0.73 7.90 -15.53
CA LEU A 52 0.32 8.91 -15.33
C LEU A 52 -0.11 10.28 -15.86
N GLU A 53 -0.81 10.32 -17.00
CA GLU A 53 -1.41 11.55 -17.52
C GLU A 53 -2.43 12.13 -16.55
N ARG A 54 -3.33 11.31 -16.01
CA ARG A 54 -4.30 11.76 -15.01
C ARG A 54 -3.62 12.31 -13.76
N LEU A 55 -2.58 11.65 -13.27
CA LEU A 55 -1.80 12.09 -12.12
C LEU A 55 -1.06 13.40 -12.37
N ARG A 56 -0.54 13.61 -13.59
CA ARG A 56 0.02 14.89 -14.01
C ARG A 56 -1.05 15.99 -14.02
N ASP A 57 -2.21 15.71 -14.60
CA ASP A 57 -3.31 16.68 -14.68
C ASP A 57 -3.85 17.07 -13.29
N LEU A 58 -3.75 16.16 -12.31
CA LEU A 58 -4.08 16.41 -10.90
C LEU A 58 -2.99 17.17 -10.13
N GLY A 59 -1.83 17.43 -10.75
CA GLY A 59 -0.69 18.12 -10.15
C GLY A 59 0.21 17.24 -9.28
N TYR A 60 0.07 15.90 -9.33
CA TYR A 60 0.91 15.00 -8.55
C TYR A 60 2.27 14.72 -9.19
N VAL A 61 2.39 14.91 -10.51
CA VAL A 61 3.58 14.55 -11.27
C VAL A 61 3.87 15.63 -12.31
N ASP A 62 5.00 16.32 -12.20
CA ASP A 62 5.39 17.31 -13.22
C ASP A 62 5.88 16.62 -14.50
N THR A 63 6.84 15.70 -14.35
CA THR A 63 7.42 14.91 -15.44
C THR A 63 7.35 13.43 -15.07
N PRO A 64 6.54 12.62 -15.77
CA PRO A 64 6.44 11.19 -15.49
C PRO A 64 7.78 10.48 -15.65
N PRO A 65 8.20 9.62 -14.69
CA PRO A 65 9.36 8.77 -14.86
C PRO A 65 9.18 7.81 -16.04
N THR A 66 10.29 7.43 -16.68
CA THR A 66 10.27 6.37 -17.69
C THR A 66 9.81 5.04 -17.08
N ARG A 67 9.32 4.10 -17.91
CA ARG A 67 8.94 2.75 -17.44
C ARG A 67 10.06 2.03 -16.71
N LEU A 68 11.29 2.19 -17.16
CA LEU A 68 12.45 1.61 -16.49
C LEU A 68 12.67 2.23 -15.10
N GLN A 69 12.55 3.55 -14.99
CA GLN A 69 12.64 4.26 -13.71
C GLN A 69 11.50 3.87 -12.75
N LEU A 70 10.28 3.68 -13.26
CA LEU A 70 9.17 3.13 -12.48
C LEU A 70 9.53 1.75 -11.93
N ILE A 71 10.03 0.84 -12.76
CA ILE A 71 10.43 -0.52 -12.32
C ILE A 71 11.55 -0.46 -11.26
N VAL A 72 12.63 0.27 -11.53
CA VAL A 72 13.76 0.37 -10.57
C VAL A 72 13.31 1.06 -9.29
N GLY A 73 12.47 2.08 -9.42
CA GLY A 73 11.85 2.81 -8.32
C GLY A 73 10.98 1.94 -7.43
N SER A 74 10.07 1.15 -8.02
CA SER A 74 9.25 0.17 -7.30
C SER A 74 10.12 -0.83 -6.53
N VAL A 75 11.22 -1.29 -7.13
CA VAL A 75 12.16 -2.19 -6.45
C VAL A 75 12.86 -1.50 -5.27
N ASP A 76 13.27 -0.25 -5.42
CA ASP A 76 13.87 0.51 -4.30
C ASP A 76 12.86 0.79 -3.19
N MET A 77 11.63 1.18 -3.53
CA MET A 77 10.54 1.38 -2.58
C MET A 77 10.26 0.09 -1.78
N LEU A 78 10.24 -1.08 -2.44
CA LEU A 78 10.13 -2.36 -1.75
C LEU A 78 11.29 -2.62 -0.79
N ARG A 79 12.52 -2.42 -1.25
CA ARG A 79 13.75 -2.80 -0.54
C ARG A 79 14.09 -1.87 0.63
N PHE A 80 13.73 -0.60 0.53
CA PHE A 80 14.14 0.43 1.49
C PHE A 80 13.00 0.95 2.34
N TRP A 81 11.75 0.88 1.85
CA TRP A 81 10.58 1.40 2.54
C TRP A 81 9.62 0.30 2.97
N ILE A 82 8.93 -0.33 2.02
CA ILE A 82 7.77 -1.19 2.30
C ILE A 82 8.16 -2.37 3.21
N VAL A 83 9.14 -3.18 2.80
CA VAL A 83 9.52 -4.37 3.56
C VAL A 83 10.19 -4.01 4.90
N PRO A 84 11.25 -3.16 4.94
CA PRO A 84 11.92 -2.88 6.21
C PRO A 84 11.03 -2.17 7.23
N ALA A 85 10.16 -1.24 6.79
CA ALA A 85 9.24 -0.57 7.70
C ALA A 85 8.20 -1.56 8.23
N ALA A 86 7.65 -2.45 7.38
CA ALA A 86 6.68 -3.45 7.80
C ALA A 86 7.29 -4.46 8.79
N GLU A 87 8.47 -5.03 8.48
CA GLU A 87 9.19 -5.96 9.36
C GLU A 87 9.45 -5.37 10.74
N ASP A 88 9.96 -4.14 10.79
CA ASP A 88 10.24 -3.41 12.03
C ASP A 88 8.98 -3.20 12.89
N TYR A 89 7.88 -2.81 12.24
CA TYR A 89 6.60 -2.64 12.92
C TYR A 89 6.03 -3.96 13.43
N TYR A 90 5.98 -5.02 12.62
CA TYR A 90 5.44 -6.29 13.07
C TYR A 90 6.29 -6.92 14.18
N ALA A 91 7.62 -6.75 14.12
CA ALA A 91 8.50 -7.13 15.21
C ALA A 91 8.13 -6.41 16.53
N SER A 92 7.84 -5.09 16.48
CA SER A 92 7.39 -4.32 17.66
C SER A 92 6.06 -4.80 18.24
N LYS A 93 5.21 -5.44 17.43
CA LYS A 93 3.91 -5.99 17.84
C LYS A 93 3.97 -7.47 18.23
N GLY A 94 5.16 -8.10 18.15
CA GLY A 94 5.32 -9.53 18.37
C GLY A 94 4.64 -10.40 17.29
N ILE A 95 4.44 -9.84 16.10
CA ILE A 95 3.79 -10.51 14.97
C ILE A 95 4.86 -11.07 14.04
N ASP A 96 4.80 -12.38 13.75
CA ASP A 96 5.67 -12.99 12.74
C ASP A 96 5.35 -12.45 11.34
N PHE A 97 6.34 -11.82 10.71
CA PHE A 97 6.20 -11.19 9.42
C PHE A 97 5.85 -12.20 8.32
N THR A 98 6.50 -13.38 8.32
CA THR A 98 6.27 -14.40 7.30
C THR A 98 4.83 -14.90 7.33
N PHE A 99 4.33 -15.23 8.53
CA PHE A 99 2.96 -15.65 8.74
C PHE A 99 1.97 -14.55 8.37
N HIS A 100 2.26 -13.29 8.71
CA HIS A 100 1.43 -12.16 8.27
C HIS A 100 1.35 -12.08 6.74
N GLN A 101 2.46 -12.24 6.02
CA GLN A 101 2.47 -12.24 4.56
C GLN A 101 1.68 -13.42 3.96
N ILE A 102 1.68 -14.59 4.61
CA ILE A 102 0.81 -15.71 4.21
C ILE A 102 -0.67 -15.33 4.35
N LEU A 103 -1.06 -14.73 5.47
CA LEU A 103 -2.46 -14.30 5.67
C LEU A 103 -2.88 -13.27 4.62
N ARG A 104 -2.03 -12.27 4.34
CA ARG A 104 -2.28 -11.28 3.28
C ARG A 104 -2.48 -11.92 1.92
N PHE A 105 -1.61 -12.87 1.57
CA PHE A 105 -1.73 -13.60 0.31
C PHE A 105 -3.04 -14.39 0.25
N LEU A 106 -3.44 -15.05 1.34
CA LEU A 106 -4.70 -15.80 1.38
C LEU A 106 -5.93 -14.89 1.29
N ASP A 107 -5.89 -13.69 1.85
CA ASP A 107 -7.01 -12.74 1.75
C ASP A 107 -7.11 -12.08 0.38
N GLU A 108 -6.02 -11.54 -0.17
CA GLU A 108 -6.04 -10.94 -1.52
C GLU A 108 -4.69 -11.05 -2.23
N PRO A 109 -4.47 -12.09 -3.04
CA PRO A 109 -3.27 -12.22 -3.86
C PRO A 109 -3.08 -11.05 -4.82
N ALA A 110 -4.18 -10.48 -5.35
CA ALA A 110 -4.14 -9.38 -6.31
C ALA A 110 -3.53 -8.10 -5.72
N SER A 111 -3.60 -7.92 -4.40
CA SER A 111 -2.99 -6.77 -3.71
C SER A 111 -1.46 -6.82 -3.65
N LEU A 112 -0.86 -7.98 -3.94
CA LEU A 112 0.59 -8.21 -3.82
C LEU A 112 1.33 -8.19 -5.15
N VAL A 113 0.61 -8.27 -6.28
CA VAL A 113 1.24 -8.29 -7.61
C VAL A 113 1.66 -6.91 -8.09
N ASP A 114 1.01 -5.84 -7.61
CA ASP A 114 1.40 -4.44 -7.86
C ASP A 114 1.66 -3.66 -6.57
N PRO A 115 2.85 -3.82 -5.96
CA PRO A 115 3.17 -3.18 -4.70
C PRO A 115 3.28 -1.65 -4.80
N THR A 116 3.27 -1.07 -6.00
CA THR A 116 3.27 0.38 -6.24
C THR A 116 1.95 0.94 -6.74
N GLY A 117 0.96 0.08 -6.99
CA GLY A 117 -0.43 0.43 -7.25
C GLY A 117 -0.78 1.10 -8.58
N PHE A 118 0.17 1.31 -9.50
CA PHE A 118 -0.07 2.03 -10.77
C PHE A 118 -1.03 1.32 -11.73
N LEU A 119 -1.09 0.01 -11.68
CA LEU A 119 -1.91 -0.86 -12.52
C LEU A 119 -3.04 -1.51 -11.74
N SER A 120 -3.10 -1.26 -10.43
CA SER A 120 -4.17 -1.72 -9.56
C SER A 120 -5.53 -1.14 -9.94
N THR A 121 -6.57 -1.96 -9.80
CA THR A 121 -7.96 -1.50 -9.83
C THR A 121 -8.28 -0.72 -8.55
N VAL A 122 -9.38 0.05 -8.56
CA VAL A 122 -9.88 0.71 -7.33
C VAL A 122 -10.06 -0.33 -6.21
N ASP A 123 -10.72 -1.45 -6.50
CA ASP A 123 -10.96 -2.51 -5.52
C ASP A 123 -9.66 -3.10 -4.94
N ASN A 124 -8.60 -3.22 -5.75
CA ASN A 124 -7.30 -3.71 -5.27
C ASN A 124 -6.63 -2.70 -4.34
N VAL A 125 -6.63 -1.40 -4.67
CA VAL A 125 -6.02 -0.36 -3.81
C VAL A 125 -6.83 -0.19 -2.52
N VAL A 126 -8.16 -0.17 -2.62
CA VAL A 126 -9.06 -0.10 -1.46
C VAL A 126 -8.89 -1.33 -0.57
N GLY A 127 -8.87 -2.53 -1.15
CA GLY A 127 -8.60 -3.77 -0.44
C GLY A 127 -7.26 -3.76 0.27
N HIS A 128 -6.19 -3.32 -0.42
CA HIS A 128 -4.85 -3.16 0.17
C HIS A 128 -4.88 -2.23 1.38
N LEU A 129 -5.47 -1.05 1.23
CA LEU A 129 -5.63 -0.05 2.28
C LEU A 129 -6.31 -0.60 3.54
N MET A 130 -7.28 -1.50 3.37
CA MET A 130 -7.99 -2.11 4.48
C MET A 130 -7.27 -3.31 5.11
N GLN A 131 -6.29 -3.93 4.44
CA GLN A 131 -5.66 -5.18 4.89
C GLN A 131 -4.46 -5.00 5.82
N VAL A 132 -3.79 -3.86 5.79
CA VAL A 132 -2.56 -3.63 6.57
C VAL A 132 -2.56 -2.26 7.21
N VAL A 133 -1.92 -2.14 8.37
CA VAL A 133 -1.69 -0.83 8.99
C VAL A 133 -0.58 -0.11 8.25
N HIS A 134 -0.94 0.91 7.48
CA HIS A 134 -0.02 1.61 6.58
C HIS A 134 0.98 2.46 7.38
N ALA A 135 2.23 2.46 6.94
CA ALA A 135 3.24 3.39 7.44
C ALA A 135 2.87 4.85 7.16
N ASN A 136 2.39 5.11 5.94
CA ASN A 136 1.79 6.36 5.50
C ASN A 136 0.75 6.04 4.40
N PRO A 137 -0.55 6.29 4.62
CA PRO A 137 -1.60 5.99 3.63
C PRO A 137 -1.74 7.06 2.53
N ALA A 138 -1.01 8.18 2.58
CA ALA A 138 -1.19 9.29 1.63
C ALA A 138 -0.90 8.89 0.18
N TYR A 139 0.15 8.08 -0.05
CA TYR A 139 0.49 7.57 -1.38
C TYR A 139 -0.70 6.86 -2.04
N ASP A 140 -1.38 5.98 -1.31
CA ASP A 140 -2.50 5.19 -1.84
C ASP A 140 -3.76 6.02 -2.07
N LEU A 141 -4.04 7.01 -1.21
CA LEU A 141 -5.13 7.97 -1.45
C LEU A 141 -4.86 8.81 -2.72
N GLN A 142 -3.62 9.23 -2.95
CA GLN A 142 -3.22 9.97 -4.14
C GLN A 142 -3.32 9.10 -5.41
N LEU A 143 -3.04 7.80 -5.31
CA LEU A 143 -3.32 6.86 -6.39
C LEU A 143 -4.82 6.72 -6.67
N LEU A 144 -5.65 6.65 -5.62
CA LEU A 144 -7.10 6.55 -5.74
C LEU A 144 -7.72 7.75 -6.46
N GLU A 145 -7.18 8.96 -6.29
CA GLU A 145 -7.66 10.15 -7.01
C GLU A 145 -7.48 10.08 -8.53
N ALA A 146 -6.58 9.22 -9.01
CA ALA A 146 -6.47 8.98 -10.43
C ALA A 146 -7.63 8.12 -10.98
N HIS A 147 -8.44 7.51 -10.10
CA HIS A 147 -9.68 6.84 -10.46
C HIS A 147 -10.87 7.77 -10.17
N GLU A 148 -11.79 7.86 -11.11
CA GLU A 148 -13.08 8.50 -10.85
C GLU A 148 -13.81 7.78 -9.72
N GLY A 149 -14.22 8.51 -8.69
CA GLY A 149 -14.90 7.95 -7.51
C GLY A 149 -14.02 7.12 -6.57
N GLY A 150 -12.69 7.10 -6.75
CA GLY A 150 -11.80 6.20 -5.99
C GLY A 150 -11.81 6.45 -4.48
N LEU A 151 -11.85 7.71 -4.06
CA LEU A 151 -11.90 8.08 -2.63
C LEU A 151 -13.29 7.84 -2.03
N GLU A 152 -14.36 8.09 -2.79
CA GLU A 152 -15.74 7.79 -2.41
C GLU A 152 -15.92 6.29 -2.16
N GLU A 153 -15.34 5.45 -3.02
CA GLU A 153 -15.41 4.00 -2.88
C GLU A 153 -14.64 3.51 -1.65
N LEU A 154 -13.46 4.07 -1.37
CA LEU A 154 -12.71 3.79 -0.15
C LEU A 154 -13.53 4.15 1.10
N GLU A 155 -14.10 5.35 1.14
CA GLU A 155 -14.94 5.81 2.25
C GLU A 155 -16.13 4.86 2.47
N ARG A 156 -16.85 4.53 1.40
CA ARG A 156 -18.00 3.61 1.44
C ARG A 156 -17.61 2.22 1.98
N GLN A 157 -16.47 1.67 1.55
CA GLN A 157 -16.02 0.37 2.04
C GLN A 157 -15.57 0.41 3.50
N LEU A 158 -14.92 1.49 3.94
CA LEU A 158 -14.55 1.69 5.35
C LEU A 158 -15.78 1.83 6.24
N GLU A 159 -16.83 2.55 5.81
CA GLU A 159 -18.10 2.61 6.51
C GLU A 159 -18.75 1.23 6.65
N ALA A 160 -18.74 0.43 5.58
CA ALA A 160 -19.23 -0.95 5.62
C ALA A 160 -18.40 -1.85 6.55
N MET A 161 -17.07 -1.65 6.61
CA MET A 161 -16.19 -2.38 7.53
C MET A 161 -16.54 -2.06 8.99
N LEU A 162 -16.70 -0.77 9.33
CA LEU A 162 -17.07 -0.33 10.68
C LEU A 162 -18.49 -0.74 11.07
N ALA A 163 -19.41 -0.80 10.10
CA ALA A 163 -20.76 -1.31 10.30
C ALA A 163 -20.83 -2.85 10.39
N GLY A 164 -19.73 -3.56 10.14
CA GLY A 164 -19.69 -5.03 10.13
C GLY A 164 -20.44 -5.66 8.95
N THR A 165 -20.77 -4.88 7.91
CA THR A 165 -21.53 -5.34 6.74
C THR A 165 -20.65 -5.60 5.53
N HIS A 166 -19.35 -5.29 5.61
CA HIS A 166 -18.43 -5.51 4.51
C HIS A 166 -18.26 -7.00 4.21
N PRO A 167 -18.37 -7.45 2.94
CA PRO A 167 -18.25 -8.87 2.59
C PRO A 167 -16.93 -9.53 3.01
N ARG A 168 -15.86 -8.74 3.10
CA ARG A 168 -14.52 -9.20 3.51
C ARG A 168 -14.20 -8.90 4.99
N ALA A 169 -15.18 -8.47 5.80
CA ALA A 169 -14.93 -8.09 7.20
C ALA A 169 -14.20 -9.18 7.99
N ARG A 170 -14.63 -10.44 7.83
CA ARG A 170 -14.01 -11.60 8.48
C ARG A 170 -12.55 -11.79 8.05
N SER A 171 -12.27 -11.79 6.76
CA SER A 171 -10.95 -12.12 6.23
C SER A 171 -9.94 -10.99 6.46
N ILE A 172 -10.39 -9.73 6.36
CA ILE A 172 -9.60 -8.55 6.72
C ILE A 172 -9.34 -8.52 8.23
N GLY A 173 -10.34 -8.82 9.06
CA GLY A 173 -10.20 -8.88 10.52
C GLY A 173 -9.24 -9.97 11.02
N ALA A 174 -8.98 -11.00 10.20
CA ALA A 174 -7.95 -12.01 10.49
C ALA A 174 -6.52 -11.49 10.26
N ILE A 175 -6.36 -10.36 9.58
CA ILE A 175 -5.04 -9.79 9.23
C ILE A 175 -4.73 -8.57 10.08
N VAL A 176 -5.68 -7.64 10.19
CA VAL A 176 -5.45 -6.32 10.81
C VAL A 176 -5.34 -6.44 12.32
N GLU A 177 -4.19 -6.04 12.83
CA GLU A 177 -3.83 -6.12 14.25
C GLU A 177 -4.34 -4.96 15.11
N GLU A 178 -4.54 -3.77 14.53
CA GLU A 178 -4.99 -2.58 15.28
C GLU A 178 -6.51 -2.41 15.20
N PRO A 179 -7.24 -2.45 16.33
CA PRO A 179 -8.70 -2.54 16.33
C PRO A 179 -9.39 -1.24 15.89
N ASP A 180 -8.68 -0.10 15.96
CA ASP A 180 -9.17 1.21 15.58
C ASP A 180 -8.67 1.66 14.19
N TYR A 181 -7.93 0.79 13.48
CA TYR A 181 -7.25 1.13 12.23
C TYR A 181 -8.22 1.68 11.17
N HIS A 182 -9.31 0.94 10.86
CA HIS A 182 -10.27 1.37 9.85
C HIS A 182 -11.00 2.66 10.25
N ALA A 183 -11.20 2.91 11.54
CA ALA A 183 -11.81 4.14 12.03
C ALA A 183 -10.87 5.35 11.85
N ARG A 184 -9.58 5.18 12.17
CA ARG A 184 -8.54 6.21 11.92
C ARG A 184 -8.36 6.47 10.43
N LEU A 185 -8.34 5.43 9.61
CA LEU A 185 -8.24 5.57 8.16
C LEU A 185 -9.46 6.31 7.59
N LEU A 186 -10.68 5.97 8.03
CA LEU A 186 -11.90 6.69 7.60
C LEU A 186 -11.86 8.18 7.98
N ALA A 187 -11.45 8.49 9.21
CA ALA A 187 -11.29 9.87 9.65
C ALA A 187 -10.28 10.63 8.78
N TYR A 188 -9.16 9.99 8.44
CA TYR A 188 -8.16 10.56 7.54
C TYR A 188 -8.71 10.77 6.13
N VAL A 189 -9.40 9.78 5.54
CA VAL A 189 -9.99 9.90 4.20
C VAL A 189 -10.94 11.09 4.12
N ARG A 190 -11.83 11.26 5.11
CA ARG A 190 -12.77 12.39 5.15
C ARG A 190 -12.05 13.74 5.26
N ALA A 191 -11.04 13.83 6.11
CA ALA A 191 -10.24 15.05 6.24
C ALA A 191 -9.46 15.36 4.94
N TYR A 192 -8.83 14.34 4.35
CA TYR A 192 -8.09 14.43 3.09
C TYR A 192 -8.97 14.89 1.92
N ARG A 193 -10.20 14.38 1.82
CA ARG A 193 -11.19 14.83 0.82
C ARG A 193 -11.54 16.31 0.96
N GLY A 194 -11.51 16.85 2.18
CA GLY A 194 -11.70 18.28 2.44
C GLY A 194 -10.45 19.12 2.16
N SER A 195 -9.26 18.58 2.45
CA SER A 195 -7.97 19.21 2.16
C SER A 195 -6.87 18.17 1.94
N ARG A 196 -6.24 18.23 0.76
CA ARG A 196 -5.08 17.39 0.41
C ARG A 196 -3.84 17.65 1.28
N GLU A 197 -3.81 18.77 2.01
CA GLU A 197 -2.74 19.13 2.94
C GLU A 197 -2.90 18.46 4.32
N THR A 198 -3.98 17.70 4.53
CA THR A 198 -4.20 16.98 5.78
C THR A 198 -3.02 16.06 6.07
N ALA A 199 -2.43 16.21 7.26
CA ALA A 199 -1.33 15.37 7.69
C ALA A 199 -1.77 13.89 7.77
N PRO A 200 -1.01 12.96 7.17
CA PRO A 200 -1.33 11.54 7.26
C PRO A 200 -1.14 11.00 8.68
N PRO A 201 -1.93 10.00 9.09
CA PRO A 201 -1.68 9.26 10.32
C PRO A 201 -0.46 8.37 10.12
N LEU A 202 0.73 8.93 10.38
CA LEU A 202 1.99 8.18 10.30
C LEU A 202 2.07 7.16 11.41
N ARG A 203 2.66 6.02 11.09
CA ARG A 203 2.98 4.99 12.08
C ARG A 203 4.23 5.38 12.86
N ASP A 204 4.23 5.17 14.18
CA ASP A 204 5.31 5.65 15.06
C ASP A 204 6.72 5.19 14.63
N ASN A 205 6.87 3.98 14.11
CA ASN A 205 8.19 3.49 13.76
C ASN A 205 8.81 4.24 12.56
N VAL A 206 7.99 4.83 11.68
CA VAL A 206 8.49 5.54 10.50
C VAL A 206 8.84 7.01 10.74
N THR A 207 8.52 7.54 11.92
CA THR A 207 8.97 8.88 12.35
C THR A 207 10.38 8.87 12.96
N SER A 208 10.99 7.70 13.11
CA SER A 208 12.36 7.55 13.62
C SER A 208 13.41 8.12 12.65
N GLU A 209 14.60 8.47 13.16
CA GLU A 209 15.70 8.99 12.33
C GLU A 209 16.05 8.09 11.13
N ARG A 210 15.93 6.77 11.32
CA ARG A 210 16.18 5.77 10.28
C ARG A 210 15.21 5.90 9.10
N PHE A 211 13.92 6.07 9.39
CA PHE A 211 12.86 5.99 8.38
C PHE A 211 12.37 7.35 7.91
N ALA A 212 12.52 8.42 8.69
CA ALA A 212 12.06 9.76 8.33
C ALA A 212 12.50 10.24 6.92
N PRO A 213 13.77 10.11 6.48
CA PRO A 213 14.14 10.50 5.11
C PRO A 213 13.53 9.59 4.03
N ILE A 214 13.30 8.32 4.36
CA ILE A 214 12.71 7.33 3.45
C ILE A 214 11.20 7.58 3.32
N GLU A 215 10.53 7.86 4.43
CA GLU A 215 9.12 8.27 4.52
C GLU A 215 8.88 9.53 3.70
N ARG A 216 9.69 10.59 3.88
CA ARG A 216 9.56 11.81 3.03
C ARG A 216 9.70 11.52 1.54
N THR A 217 10.46 10.48 1.18
CA THR A 217 10.72 10.10 -0.21
C THR A 217 9.61 9.22 -0.80
N PHE A 218 9.06 8.28 -0.04
CA PHE A 218 8.12 7.27 -0.55
C PHE A 218 6.70 7.33 0.05
N GLY A 219 6.48 8.16 1.07
CA GLY A 219 5.21 8.29 1.79
C GLY A 219 4.13 9.02 0.99
N THR A 220 4.52 9.78 -0.04
CA THR A 220 3.60 10.42 -0.98
C THR A 220 3.97 10.11 -2.42
N LEU A 221 2.97 10.05 -3.29
CA LEU A 221 3.11 9.77 -4.71
C LEU A 221 4.00 10.82 -5.42
N PRO A 222 3.86 12.15 -5.19
CA PRO A 222 4.73 13.14 -5.82
C PRO A 222 6.21 12.96 -5.46
N ALA A 223 6.52 12.76 -4.17
CA ALA A 223 7.89 12.55 -3.73
C ALA A 223 8.48 11.28 -4.32
N ALA A 224 7.70 10.19 -4.35
CA ALA A 224 8.11 8.93 -4.96
C ALA A 224 8.40 9.11 -6.46
N MET A 225 7.56 9.85 -7.19
CA MET A 225 7.78 10.12 -8.61
C MET A 225 9.02 10.96 -8.86
N ARG A 226 9.32 11.96 -8.01
CA ARG A 226 10.57 12.72 -8.09
C ARG A 226 11.80 11.85 -7.81
N TYR A 227 11.72 10.92 -6.87
CA TYR A 227 12.77 9.93 -6.65
C TYR A 227 12.95 9.04 -7.89
N PHE A 228 11.87 8.48 -8.43
CA PHE A 228 11.92 7.62 -9.62
C PHE A 228 12.51 8.35 -10.82
N GLY A 229 12.12 9.60 -11.05
CA GLY A 229 12.65 10.44 -12.13
C GLY A 229 14.16 10.71 -12.05
N ARG A 230 14.78 10.55 -10.87
CA ARG A 230 16.24 10.67 -10.67
C ARG A 230 17.01 9.36 -10.88
N LEU A 231 16.32 8.22 -11.00
CA LEU A 231 16.95 6.91 -11.20
C LEU A 231 17.49 6.75 -12.64
N PRO A 232 18.42 5.81 -12.88
CA PRO A 232 18.93 5.58 -14.22
C PRO A 232 17.83 5.21 -15.22
N SER A 233 17.77 5.93 -16.33
CA SER A 233 16.81 5.68 -17.42
C SER A 233 17.34 4.72 -18.49
N SER A 234 18.58 4.24 -18.37
CA SER A 234 19.18 3.26 -19.30
C SER A 234 19.25 1.86 -18.68
N PRO A 235 19.09 0.77 -19.48
CA PRO A 235 19.12 -0.61 -18.96
C PRO A 235 20.42 -0.95 -18.20
N LEU A 236 21.58 -0.56 -18.72
CA LEU A 236 22.86 -0.79 -18.06
C LEU A 236 22.97 -0.03 -16.73
N GLY A 237 22.46 1.21 -16.69
CA GLY A 237 22.40 2.00 -15.47
C GLY A 237 21.49 1.36 -14.41
N ALA A 238 20.30 0.90 -14.82
CA ALA A 238 19.36 0.20 -13.95
C ALA A 238 19.95 -1.09 -13.36
N ILE A 239 20.56 -1.94 -14.19
CA ILE A 239 21.22 -3.17 -13.73
C ILE A 239 22.34 -2.85 -12.73
N ARG A 240 23.16 -1.83 -13.05
CA ARG A 240 24.25 -1.41 -12.15
C ARG A 240 23.71 -0.90 -10.81
N HIS A 241 22.64 -0.10 -10.83
CA HIS A 241 21.96 0.41 -9.64
C HIS A 241 21.45 -0.73 -8.77
N LEU A 242 20.60 -1.61 -9.32
CA LEU A 242 20.00 -2.72 -8.60
C LEU A 242 21.06 -3.67 -7.99
N ARG A 243 22.20 -3.86 -8.68
CA ARG A 243 23.29 -4.69 -8.18
C ARG A 243 24.13 -4.02 -7.09
N ARG A 244 24.37 -2.70 -7.17
CA ARG A 244 25.36 -2.02 -6.31
C ARG A 244 24.76 -1.23 -5.15
N VAL A 245 23.56 -0.68 -5.31
CA VAL A 245 22.90 0.09 -4.26
C VAL A 245 22.26 -0.90 -3.30
N LYS A 246 22.80 -0.99 -2.07
CA LYS A 246 22.38 -1.94 -1.02
C LYS A 246 21.69 -1.29 0.17
N ALA A 247 21.81 0.03 0.30
CA ALA A 247 21.12 0.85 1.27
C ALA A 247 20.47 2.04 0.55
N PHE A 248 19.50 2.67 1.22
CA PHE A 248 18.79 3.82 0.67
C PHE A 248 19.80 4.94 0.30
N PRO A 249 19.83 5.40 -0.96
CA PRO A 249 20.80 6.39 -1.40
C PRO A 249 20.40 7.79 -0.88
N MET A 250 20.91 8.17 0.29
CA MET A 250 20.55 9.43 0.98
C MET A 250 20.70 10.71 0.13
N HIS A 251 21.65 10.74 -0.82
CA HIS A 251 21.80 11.87 -1.74
C HIS A 251 20.63 12.03 -2.73
N LEU A 252 19.77 11.00 -2.85
CA LEU A 252 18.53 11.01 -3.61
C LEU A 252 17.31 11.17 -2.70
N ALA A 253 17.46 11.33 -1.38
CA ALA A 253 16.31 11.55 -0.50
C ALA A 253 15.55 12.82 -0.90
N GLU A 254 14.26 12.86 -0.54
CA GLU A 254 13.51 14.11 -0.56
C GLU A 254 14.07 15.08 0.50
N PRO A 255 14.23 16.38 0.19
CA PRO A 255 14.66 17.38 1.16
C PRO A 255 13.78 17.40 2.41
N ALA A 256 14.35 17.89 3.52
CA ALA A 256 13.60 18.15 4.76
C ALA A 256 12.76 19.43 4.64
#